data_AF-A0AA38RL01-F1
#
_entry.id   AF-A0AA38RL01-F1
#
_cell.length_a   1.000
_cell.length_b   1.000
_cell.length_c   1.000
_cell.angle_alpha   90.00
_cell.angle_beta   90.00
_cell.angle_gamma   90.00
#
_symmetry.space_group_name_H-M   'P 1'
#
loop_
_entity.id
_entity.type
_entity.pdbx_description
1 polymer ?
#
loop_
_entity_poly.entity_id
_entity_poly.type
_entity_poly.pdbx_seq_one_letter_code
_entity_poly.pdbx_strand_id
1 'polypeptide(L)'
;MQKGFSKRQFRQAYVAQANASHAGTQNCDTADEVQRDPRDTTRPDIHYGIIASGNTLVTDAAARDLIFADVGEDCICFETEAAGLMNHFPCLVIRGICDYADSHKNDRWQHYASATAAAYAKELLAYVPAAEVQETKRALEALQSV
;
A
#
# COMPACT_ATOMS: atom_id res chain seq x y z
N MET A 1 18.35 -10.72 -5.92
CA MET A 1 18.82 -9.37 -5.54
C MET A 1 17.58 -8.54 -5.22
N GLN A 2 17.22 -8.41 -3.93
CA GLN A 2 16.06 -7.65 -3.48
C GLN A 2 16.28 -6.18 -3.83
N LYS A 3 15.53 -5.63 -4.79
CA LYS A 3 15.37 -4.18 -4.88
C LYS A 3 14.42 -3.80 -3.74
N GLY A 4 14.98 -3.39 -2.61
CA GLY A 4 14.18 -2.88 -1.49
C GLY A 4 13.28 -1.75 -1.99
N PHE A 5 12.01 -1.75 -1.55
CA PHE A 5 11.12 -0.61 -1.74
C PHE A 5 11.64 0.50 -0.83
N SER A 6 12.67 1.19 -1.31
CA SER A 6 13.36 2.21 -0.53
C SER A 6 12.43 3.40 -0.36
N LYS A 7 12.50 4.08 0.79
CA LYS A 7 12.03 5.45 1.01
C LYS A 7 12.06 6.31 -0.26
N ARG A 8 13.08 6.20 -1.12
CA ARG A 8 13.19 6.90 -2.41
C ARG A 8 11.96 6.80 -3.33
N GLN A 9 11.21 5.69 -3.35
CA GLN A 9 10.05 5.54 -4.24
C GLN A 9 8.84 6.38 -3.80
N PHE A 10 8.73 6.71 -2.50
CA PHE A 10 7.78 7.71 -1.96
C PHE A 10 8.41 9.12 -1.87
N ARG A 11 9.69 9.22 -1.49
CA ARG A 11 10.39 10.50 -1.21
C ARG A 11 10.77 11.30 -2.46
N GLN A 12 10.70 10.74 -3.65
CA GLN A 12 11.01 11.51 -4.87
C GLN A 12 9.93 12.53 -5.25
N ALA A 13 8.83 12.63 -4.48
CA ALA A 13 7.74 13.58 -4.70
C ALA A 13 7.85 14.90 -3.91
N TYR A 14 9.05 15.39 -3.58
CA TYR A 14 9.15 16.68 -2.88
C TYR A 14 10.36 17.54 -3.30
N VAL A 15 10.05 18.72 -3.83
CA VAL A 15 10.68 20.01 -3.47
C VAL A 15 9.52 20.95 -3.10
N ALA A 16 9.64 21.66 -1.97
CA ALA A 16 8.55 22.41 -1.36
C ALA A 16 8.22 23.72 -2.11
N GLN A 17 6.93 24.06 -2.30
CA GLN A 17 6.29 25.21 -1.64
C GLN A 17 4.79 25.42 -2.00
N ALA A 18 4.03 25.71 -0.94
CA ALA A 18 2.94 26.71 -0.87
C ALA A 18 1.46 26.30 -1.08
N ASN A 19 0.73 26.53 0.01
CA ASN A 19 -0.59 27.21 0.11
C ASN A 19 -1.85 26.54 -0.44
N ALA A 20 -2.65 26.09 0.53
CA ALA A 20 -4.09 26.33 0.67
C ALA A 20 -5.05 25.80 -0.40
N SER A 21 -5.83 24.81 0.04
CA SER A 21 -7.26 24.63 -0.22
C SER A 21 -7.70 24.57 -1.68
N HIS A 22 -7.74 23.40 -2.32
CA HIS A 22 -8.56 23.22 -3.53
C HIS A 22 -9.22 21.84 -3.57
N ALA A 23 -10.56 21.85 -3.46
CA ALA A 23 -11.40 20.75 -3.92
C ALA A 23 -11.46 20.82 -5.45
N GLY A 24 -10.94 19.80 -6.13
CA GLY A 24 -11.07 19.64 -7.59
C GLY A 24 -9.74 19.58 -8.33
N THR A 25 -9.54 18.50 -9.06
CA THR A 25 -8.36 18.17 -9.90
C THR A 25 -8.28 18.96 -11.21
N GLN A 26 -8.60 20.25 -11.20
CA GLN A 26 -8.61 21.07 -12.43
C GLN A 26 -7.54 22.16 -12.49
N ASN A 27 -6.67 22.27 -11.48
CA ASN A 27 -5.55 23.21 -11.52
C ASN A 27 -4.42 22.77 -10.60
N CYS A 28 -3.96 21.52 -10.73
CA CYS A 28 -2.75 21.07 -10.07
C CYS A 28 -1.53 21.69 -10.78
N ASP A 29 -0.66 22.34 -10.01
CA ASP A 29 0.60 22.88 -10.51
C ASP A 29 1.48 21.69 -10.91
N THR A 30 1.66 21.47 -12.21
CA THR A 30 2.47 20.35 -12.73
C THR A 30 3.95 20.50 -12.43
N ALA A 31 4.36 21.62 -11.81
CA ALA A 31 5.73 21.91 -11.42
C ALA A 31 6.33 20.84 -10.48
N ASP A 32 5.49 20.19 -9.67
CA ASP A 32 5.92 19.17 -8.70
C ASP A 32 5.72 17.73 -9.20
N GLU A 33 5.30 17.54 -10.47
CA GLU A 33 5.19 16.21 -11.06
C GLU A 33 6.57 15.57 -11.27
N VAL A 34 6.77 14.42 -10.65
CA VAL A 34 8.00 13.64 -10.80
C VAL A 34 7.93 12.86 -12.10
N GLN A 35 8.74 13.24 -13.08
CA GLN A 35 8.95 12.42 -14.28
C GLN A 35 9.68 11.14 -13.89
N ARG A 36 9.03 10.00 -14.12
CA ARG A 36 9.59 8.66 -13.85
C ARG A 36 9.96 7.98 -15.16
N ASP A 37 11.07 7.27 -15.15
CA ASP A 37 11.46 6.45 -16.29
C ASP A 37 10.37 5.41 -16.61
N PRO A 38 10.10 5.14 -17.89
CA PRO A 38 9.20 4.07 -18.29
C PRO A 38 9.61 2.75 -17.65
N ARG A 39 8.62 1.94 -17.23
CA ARG A 39 8.89 0.64 -16.66
C ARG A 39 9.40 -0.31 -17.76
N ASP A 40 10.54 -0.96 -17.53
CA ASP A 40 11.12 -1.91 -18.49
C ASP A 40 10.20 -3.11 -18.77
N THR A 41 9.39 -3.52 -17.77
CA THR A 41 8.50 -4.68 -17.88
C THR A 41 7.21 -4.45 -17.09
N THR A 42 6.16 -5.20 -17.42
CA THR A 42 4.92 -5.27 -16.60
C THR A 42 4.97 -6.39 -15.56
N ARG A 43 6.17 -6.91 -15.22
CA ARG A 43 6.27 -7.92 -14.16
C ARG A 43 6.11 -7.22 -12.80
N PRO A 44 5.36 -7.81 -11.87
CA PRO A 44 5.28 -7.27 -10.52
C PRO A 44 6.62 -7.43 -9.81
N ASP A 45 7.00 -6.40 -9.07
CA ASP A 45 8.09 -6.43 -8.11
C ASP A 45 7.49 -6.70 -6.72
N ILE A 46 8.08 -7.62 -5.97
CA ILE A 46 7.60 -8.02 -4.64
C ILE A 46 8.42 -7.29 -3.59
N HIS A 47 7.73 -6.63 -2.68
CA HIS A 47 8.32 -5.84 -1.62
C HIS A 47 7.78 -6.29 -0.25
N TYR A 48 8.68 -6.40 0.71
CA TYR A 48 8.36 -6.76 2.09
C TYR A 48 8.63 -5.56 3.00
N GLY A 49 7.70 -5.24 3.86
CA GLY A 49 7.81 -4.10 4.78
C GLY A 49 6.51 -3.86 5.54
N ILE A 50 6.52 -2.82 6.36
CA ILE A 50 5.39 -2.42 7.19
C ILE A 50 4.32 -1.76 6.32
N ILE A 51 3.07 -2.15 6.52
CA ILE A 51 1.91 -1.54 5.89
C ILE A 51 1.20 -0.70 6.94
N ALA A 52 1.12 0.61 6.74
CA ALA A 52 0.38 1.49 7.63
C ALA A 52 -1.12 1.32 7.36
N SER A 53 -1.87 0.96 8.40
CA SER A 53 -3.30 0.67 8.29
C SER A 53 -4.11 1.68 9.09
N GLY A 54 -5.18 2.20 8.48
CA GLY A 54 -6.09 3.16 9.13
C GLY A 54 -7.52 2.99 8.64
N ASN A 55 -8.43 3.86 9.10
CA ASN A 55 -9.82 3.89 8.63
C ASN A 55 -10.10 5.03 7.63
N THR A 56 -9.05 5.79 7.27
CA THR A 56 -9.15 6.98 6.43
C THR A 56 -8.19 6.84 5.27
N LEU A 57 -8.67 7.15 4.06
CA LEU A 57 -7.86 7.13 2.87
C LEU A 57 -6.87 8.30 2.89
N VAL A 58 -5.57 7.99 2.80
CA VAL A 58 -4.52 9.00 2.66
C VAL A 58 -4.49 9.46 1.20
N THR A 59 -4.87 10.72 0.97
CA THR A 59 -4.98 11.32 -0.37
C THR A 59 -4.20 12.62 -0.51
N ASP A 60 -3.35 12.91 0.47
CA ASP A 60 -2.56 14.13 0.54
C ASP A 60 -1.14 13.76 0.96
N ALA A 61 -0.17 14.26 0.19
CA ALA A 61 1.24 13.94 0.40
C ALA A 61 1.75 14.49 1.74
N ALA A 62 1.26 15.65 2.20
CA ALA A 62 1.68 16.20 3.49
C ALA A 62 1.11 15.35 4.65
N ALA A 63 -0.16 14.94 4.58
CA ALA A 63 -0.74 14.01 5.54
C ALA A 63 0.01 12.68 5.57
N ARG A 64 0.36 12.13 4.40
CA ARG A 64 1.19 10.92 4.26
C ARG A 64 2.54 11.07 4.97
N ASP A 65 3.23 12.18 4.72
CA ASP A 65 4.56 12.44 5.26
C ASP A 65 4.53 12.69 6.78
N LEU A 66 3.45 13.29 7.30
CA LEU A 66 3.20 13.39 8.73
C LEU A 66 3.00 12.02 9.37
N ILE A 67 2.22 11.13 8.74
CA ILE A 67 2.04 9.76 9.23
C ILE A 67 3.37 9.00 9.20
N PHE A 68 4.16 9.14 8.14
CA PHE A 68 5.51 8.56 8.08
C PHE A 68 6.41 9.06 9.22
N ALA A 69 6.36 10.35 9.54
CA ALA A 69 7.13 10.93 10.62
C ALA A 69 6.68 10.42 12.01
N ASP A 70 5.38 10.23 12.20
CA ASP A 70 4.78 9.81 13.47
C ASP A 70 4.96 8.32 13.76
N VAL A 71 4.78 7.46 12.74
CA VAL A 71 4.93 6.00 12.87
C VAL A 71 6.37 5.61 13.24
N GLY A 72 7.37 6.47 12.95
CA GLY A 72 8.77 6.28 13.32
C GLY A 72 9.47 5.12 12.60
N GLU A 73 8.74 4.34 11.82
CA GLU A 73 9.22 3.22 11.01
C GLU A 73 9.03 3.47 9.51
N ASP A 74 9.82 2.77 8.71
CA ASP A 74 9.81 2.89 7.25
C ASP A 74 8.69 2.03 6.68
N CYS A 75 7.44 2.46 6.85
CA CYS A 75 6.33 1.82 6.17
C CYS A 75 6.44 2.00 4.64
N ILE A 76 5.88 1.04 3.90
CA ILE A 76 6.07 0.92 2.46
C ILE A 76 4.77 1.07 1.68
N CYS A 77 3.62 1.14 2.35
CA CYS A 77 2.34 1.53 1.77
C CYS A 77 1.29 1.81 2.86
N PHE A 78 0.17 2.37 2.41
CA PHE A 78 -1.00 2.67 3.22
C PHE A 78 -2.19 1.86 2.72
N GLU A 79 -3.07 1.45 3.63
CA GLU A 79 -4.34 0.82 3.29
C GLU A 79 -5.39 1.05 4.38
N THR A 80 -6.64 0.65 4.09
CA THR A 80 -7.80 1.01 4.93
C THR A 80 -8.56 -0.17 5.55
N GLU A 81 -8.11 -1.41 5.34
CA GLU A 81 -8.93 -2.59 5.65
C GLU A 81 -8.30 -3.55 6.67
N ALA A 82 -6.97 -3.61 6.79
CA ALA A 82 -6.30 -4.63 7.61
C ALA A 82 -6.27 -4.33 9.11
N ALA A 83 -6.39 -3.07 9.54
CA ALA A 83 -6.29 -2.64 10.94
C ALA A 83 -7.29 -3.39 11.84
N GLY A 84 -8.48 -3.69 11.29
CA GLY A 84 -9.52 -4.43 11.99
C GLY A 84 -9.29 -5.94 12.06
N LEU A 85 -8.37 -6.50 11.28
CA LEU A 85 -8.15 -7.96 11.21
C LEU A 85 -6.95 -8.41 12.04
N MET A 86 -5.87 -7.63 12.02
CA MET A 86 -4.58 -7.99 12.63
C MET A 86 -4.63 -8.21 14.15
N ASN A 87 -5.57 -7.57 14.84
CA ASN A 87 -5.71 -7.71 16.30
C ASN A 87 -6.44 -8.99 16.73
N HIS A 88 -7.06 -9.72 15.79
CA HIS A 88 -7.96 -10.82 16.12
C HIS A 88 -7.41 -12.20 15.75
N PHE A 89 -6.57 -12.27 14.70
CA PHE A 89 -5.95 -13.53 14.29
C PHE A 89 -4.64 -13.30 13.52
N PRO A 90 -3.72 -14.29 13.54
CA PRO A 90 -2.51 -14.23 12.71
C PRO A 90 -2.90 -14.13 11.23
N CYS A 91 -2.50 -13.05 10.57
CA CYS A 91 -2.78 -12.84 9.16
C CYS A 91 -1.58 -12.22 8.43
N LEU A 92 -1.53 -12.47 7.12
CA LEU A 92 -0.59 -11.86 6.20
C LEU A 92 -1.36 -10.96 5.24
N VAL A 93 -0.93 -9.72 5.12
CA VAL A 93 -1.54 -8.74 4.22
C VAL A 93 -0.74 -8.69 2.93
N ILE A 94 -1.42 -8.86 1.79
CA ILE A 94 -0.83 -8.77 0.46
C ILE A 94 -1.53 -7.60 -0.25
N ARG A 95 -0.76 -6.59 -0.67
CA ARG A 95 -1.28 -5.40 -1.36
C ARG A 95 -0.63 -5.22 -2.72
N GLY A 96 -1.45 -4.94 -3.71
CA GLY A 96 -1.01 -4.34 -4.96
C GLY A 96 -1.05 -2.82 -4.84
N ILE A 97 -0.06 -2.13 -5.40
CA ILE A 97 0.03 -0.67 -5.34
C ILE A 97 -0.66 -0.05 -6.55
N CYS A 98 -1.67 0.80 -6.32
CA CYS A 98 -2.42 1.48 -7.38
C CYS A 98 -2.22 3.00 -7.41
N ASP A 99 -1.75 3.62 -6.33
CA ASP A 99 -1.44 5.05 -6.25
C ASP A 99 -0.29 5.31 -5.25
N TYR A 100 0.05 6.59 -5.07
CA TYR A 100 1.14 7.05 -4.19
C TYR A 100 0.65 7.74 -2.91
N ALA A 101 -0.64 7.59 -2.57
CA ALA A 101 -1.28 8.27 -1.45
C ALA A 101 -1.09 9.80 -1.47
N ASP A 102 -1.24 10.40 -2.65
CA ASP A 102 -1.21 11.84 -2.88
C ASP A 102 -2.50 12.30 -3.59
N SER A 103 -2.55 13.58 -3.95
CA SER A 103 -3.72 14.20 -4.57
C SER A 103 -3.98 13.72 -6.00
N HIS A 104 -3.02 13.04 -6.64
CA HIS A 104 -3.11 12.54 -8.00
C HIS A 104 -3.61 11.10 -8.01
N LYS A 105 -4.92 10.93 -7.79
CA LYS A 105 -5.56 9.62 -7.92
C LYS A 105 -5.41 9.08 -9.33
N ASN A 106 -4.91 7.85 -9.45
CA ASN A 106 -4.76 7.15 -10.71
C ASN A 106 -5.48 5.80 -10.70
N ASP A 107 -6.77 5.83 -11.01
CA ASP A 107 -7.62 4.63 -10.97
C ASP A 107 -7.24 3.58 -12.04
N ARG A 108 -6.42 3.96 -13.03
CA ARG A 108 -5.98 3.07 -14.11
C ARG A 108 -5.24 1.83 -13.58
N TRP A 109 -4.53 1.95 -12.48
CA TRP A 109 -3.69 0.88 -11.95
C TRP A 109 -4.44 -0.08 -11.01
N GLN A 110 -5.67 0.24 -10.58
CA GLN A 110 -6.41 -0.59 -9.61
C GLN A 110 -6.62 -2.03 -10.11
N HIS A 111 -7.02 -2.22 -11.37
CA HIS A 111 -7.21 -3.56 -11.93
C HIS A 111 -5.91 -4.36 -11.98
N TYR A 112 -4.80 -3.72 -12.37
CA TYR A 112 -3.49 -4.37 -12.40
C TYR A 112 -2.98 -4.70 -10.98
N ALA A 113 -3.12 -3.76 -10.05
CA ALA A 113 -2.75 -3.93 -8.64
C ALA A 113 -3.52 -5.09 -8.00
N SER A 114 -4.84 -5.14 -8.21
CA SER A 114 -5.70 -6.21 -7.72
C SER A 114 -5.31 -7.57 -8.31
N ALA A 115 -5.15 -7.64 -9.64
CA ALA A 115 -4.79 -8.89 -10.32
C ALA A 115 -3.42 -9.43 -9.89
N THR A 116 -2.43 -8.56 -9.74
CA THR A 116 -1.08 -8.94 -9.30
C THR A 116 -1.05 -9.41 -7.85
N ALA A 117 -1.78 -8.75 -6.95
CA ALA A 117 -1.92 -9.18 -5.56
C ALA A 117 -2.61 -10.55 -5.46
N ALA A 118 -3.70 -10.76 -6.21
CA ALA A 118 -4.41 -12.04 -6.24
C ALA A 118 -3.54 -13.16 -6.83
N ALA A 119 -2.80 -12.89 -7.91
CA ALA A 119 -1.87 -13.86 -8.50
C ALA A 119 -0.76 -14.23 -7.52
N TYR A 120 -0.15 -13.25 -6.84
CA TYR A 120 0.86 -13.52 -5.81
C TYR A 120 0.28 -14.35 -4.66
N ALA A 121 -0.91 -14.01 -4.15
CA ALA A 121 -1.56 -14.76 -3.08
C ALA A 121 -1.83 -16.21 -3.50
N LYS A 122 -2.33 -16.43 -4.72
CA LYS A 122 -2.55 -17.77 -5.26
C LYS A 122 -1.27 -18.59 -5.29
N GLU A 123 -0.18 -18.03 -5.81
CA GLU A 123 1.11 -18.73 -5.86
C GLU A 123 1.66 -18.98 -4.45
N LEU A 124 1.53 -18.01 -3.53
CA LEU A 124 1.95 -18.19 -2.14
C LEU A 124 1.21 -19.37 -1.48
N LEU A 125 -0.10 -19.46 -1.67
CA LEU A 125 -0.92 -20.55 -1.11
C LEU A 125 -0.49 -21.93 -1.60
N ALA A 126 0.13 -22.04 -2.78
CA ALA A 126 0.68 -23.31 -3.27
C ALA A 126 1.86 -23.83 -2.41
N TYR A 127 2.50 -22.95 -1.63
CA TYR A 127 3.58 -23.30 -0.70
C TYR A 127 3.10 -23.43 0.75
N VAL A 128 1.83 -23.14 1.04
CA VAL A 128 1.27 -23.26 2.39
C VAL A 128 0.72 -24.68 2.58
N PRO A 129 1.21 -25.45 3.57
CA PRO A 129 0.72 -26.81 3.81
C PRO A 129 -0.75 -26.82 4.22
N ALA A 130 -1.60 -27.42 3.39
CA ALA A 130 -3.04 -27.47 3.67
C ALA A 130 -3.38 -28.17 4.99
N ALA A 131 -2.59 -29.18 5.39
CA ALA A 131 -2.77 -29.89 6.66
C ALA A 131 -2.60 -28.95 7.87
N GLU A 132 -1.55 -28.12 7.88
CA GLU A 132 -1.31 -27.15 8.97
C GLU A 132 -2.42 -26.10 9.03
N VAL A 133 -2.93 -25.65 7.88
CA VAL A 133 -4.04 -24.67 7.84
C VAL A 133 -5.33 -25.26 8.44
N GLN A 134 -5.62 -26.54 8.22
CA GLN A 134 -6.81 -27.19 8.79
C GLN A 134 -6.77 -27.29 10.31
N GLU A 135 -5.57 -27.28 10.92
CA GLU A 135 -5.39 -27.30 12.37
C GLU A 135 -5.55 -25.91 13.01
N THR A 136 -5.56 -24.83 12.20
CA THR A 136 -5.78 -23.47 12.70
C THR A 136 -7.26 -23.15 12.88
N LYS A 137 -7.58 -22.31 13.89
CA LYS A 137 -8.94 -21.78 14.08
C LYS A 137 -9.37 -20.98 12.85
N ARG A 138 -10.63 -21.13 12.44
CA ARG A 138 -11.16 -20.34 11.31
C ARG A 138 -11.19 -18.87 11.70
N ALA A 139 -10.90 -17.98 10.75
CA ALA A 139 -10.94 -16.54 10.99
C ALA A 139 -12.28 -16.07 11.57
N LEU A 140 -13.40 -16.65 11.11
CA LEU A 140 -14.74 -16.34 11.62
C LEU A 140 -14.90 -16.69 13.12
N GLU A 141 -14.32 -17.81 13.55
CA GLU A 141 -14.38 -18.26 14.96
C GLU A 141 -13.51 -17.37 15.85
N ALA A 142 -12.34 -16.94 15.34
CA ALA A 142 -11.46 -16.01 16.03
C ALA A 142 -12.13 -14.63 16.23
N LEU A 143 -12.85 -14.14 15.21
CA LEU A 143 -13.57 -12.85 15.28
C LEU A 143 -14.79 -12.87 16.20
N GLN A 144 -15.40 -14.03 16.43
CA GLN A 144 -16.55 -14.18 17.34
C GLN A 144 -16.15 -14.30 18.82
N SER A 145 -14.86 -14.49 19.10
CA SER A 145 -14.33 -14.69 20.45
C SER A 145 -13.89 -13.38 21.12
N VAL A 146 -14.25 -12.23 20.52
CA VAL A 146 -13.83 -10.86 20.88
C VAL A 146 -15.03 -10.06 21.35
#